data_AF-A0A4R1GH13-F1
#
_entry.id   AF-A0A4R1GH13-F1
#
_cell.length_a   1.000
_cell.length_b   1.000
_cell.length_c   1.000
_cell.angle_alpha   90.00
_cell.angle_beta   90.00
_cell.angle_gamma   90.00
#
_symmetry.space_group_name_H-M   'P 1'
#
loop_
_entity.id
_entity.type
_entity.pdbx_description
1 polymer ?
#
loop_
_entity_poly.entity_id
_entity_poly.type
_entity_poly.pdbx_seq_one_letter_code
_entity_poly.pdbx_strand_id
1 'polypeptide(L)'
;MRALVLGVVGALALSGTALGVGISDDGCLKCHRLRGLSVVDSNNRIKDCSINGALYAHSIHRNVGCSECHDKIEQYPHRPENTQANCANKCHVADPSTKKPFSHERIFETWKESVHGKNYEKAPELYPSCSYCHANELLVDVEKFEALKGSFSRCSLCHENKDWLKDRLSHVASREPIPLIKNGFVHQFVKTRRDGWEIVELCASCHEDREKMEKALKVEGIEDEFEKERVLTAVESYKVTMHSKMLYLDREDNRAPDCLDCHTNKDGNFHDIFHKDDPRSSINVKNIELTCGRSTECHPLAPIKDMKNFATTKWVHMHPIPDSLGQKIVKIIEEFMFWLTTGTLLFAVTIVGLDLLKNLRRKH
;
A
#
# COMPACT_ATOMS: atom_id res chain seq x y z
N MET A 1 82.05 -28.15 3.94
CA MET A 1 81.24 -27.18 4.72
C MET A 1 80.16 -26.67 3.75
N ARG A 2 78.91 -27.20 3.79
CA ARG A 2 77.78 -26.72 4.63
C ARG A 2 77.58 -25.19 4.44
N ALA A 3 76.46 -24.63 3.99
CA ALA A 3 75.09 -25.12 3.86
C ALA A 3 74.20 -24.20 2.97
N LEU A 4 73.07 -24.77 2.52
CA LEU A 4 71.72 -24.22 2.16
C LEU A 4 71.56 -22.73 1.78
N VAL A 5 70.96 -22.32 0.65
CA VAL A 5 69.61 -22.59 0.05
C VAL A 5 68.44 -21.85 0.76
N LEU A 6 67.71 -21.08 -0.09
CA LEU A 6 66.28 -20.67 -0.07
C LEU A 6 65.81 -19.40 0.66
N GLY A 7 65.06 -18.58 -0.11
CA GLY A 7 63.95 -17.71 0.34
C GLY A 7 64.38 -16.27 0.67
N VAL A 8 63.72 -15.18 0.27
CA VAL A 8 62.35 -14.96 -0.18
C VAL A 8 62.37 -13.64 -0.97
N VAL A 9 62.03 -13.68 -2.27
CA VAL A 9 61.55 -12.49 -2.99
C VAL A 9 60.13 -12.28 -2.53
N GLY A 10 59.99 -11.53 -1.43
CA GLY A 10 58.72 -11.18 -0.83
C GLY A 10 58.10 -10.03 -1.60
N ALA A 11 57.05 -10.35 -2.35
CA ALA A 11 56.20 -9.41 -3.06
C ALA A 11 55.83 -8.22 -2.17
N LEU A 12 56.25 -7.01 -2.59
CA LEU A 12 55.49 -5.79 -2.29
C LEU A 12 54.19 -5.86 -3.10
N ALA A 13 53.29 -6.74 -2.67
CA ALA A 13 51.89 -6.65 -3.02
C ALA A 13 51.39 -5.38 -2.35
N LEU A 14 50.98 -4.42 -3.19
CA LEU A 14 50.13 -3.30 -2.82
C LEU A 14 49.07 -3.81 -1.85
N SER A 15 49.15 -3.36 -0.60
CA SER A 15 48.04 -3.36 0.34
C SER A 15 47.00 -2.41 -0.23
N GLY A 16 46.28 -2.91 -1.24
CA GLY A 16 45.03 -2.36 -1.72
C GLY A 16 44.14 -2.21 -0.49
N THR A 17 43.91 -0.96 -0.14
CA THR A 17 42.82 -0.51 0.71
C THR A 17 41.62 -1.40 0.50
N ALA A 18 41.08 -1.93 1.59
CA ALA A 18 39.76 -2.54 1.63
C ALA A 18 38.80 -1.57 0.94
N LEU A 19 38.49 -1.84 -0.32
CA LEU A 19 37.41 -1.22 -1.04
C LEU A 19 36.16 -1.67 -0.29
N GLY A 20 35.54 -0.74 0.43
CA GLY A 20 34.12 -0.85 0.69
C GLY A 20 33.49 -1.17 -0.65
N VAL A 21 32.81 -2.31 -0.74
CA VAL A 21 31.99 -2.66 -1.89
C VAL A 21 30.76 -1.76 -1.84
N GLY A 22 30.99 -0.47 -2.10
CA GLY A 22 29.98 0.41 -2.65
C GLY A 22 29.83 -0.01 -4.09
N ILE A 23 28.60 -0.32 -4.49
CA ILE A 23 28.25 -0.61 -5.87
C ILE A 23 28.77 0.53 -6.76
N SER A 24 29.20 0.17 -7.97
CA SER A 24 29.72 1.10 -8.97
C SER A 24 28.88 2.37 -9.03
N ASP A 25 29.54 3.53 -9.07
CA ASP A 25 28.89 4.76 -9.50
C ASP A 25 28.47 4.57 -10.95
N ASP A 26 27.22 4.14 -11.18
CA ASP A 26 26.58 4.04 -12.49
C ASP A 26 26.53 5.41 -13.21
N GLY A 27 27.09 6.47 -12.61
CA GLY A 27 27.19 7.82 -13.13
C GLY A 27 25.89 8.60 -12.98
N CYS A 28 24.78 7.94 -12.61
CA CYS A 28 23.46 8.55 -12.48
C CYS A 28 23.44 9.69 -11.47
N LEU A 29 24.12 9.51 -10.33
CA LEU A 29 24.17 10.51 -9.27
C LEU A 29 24.97 11.76 -9.65
N LYS A 30 25.75 11.76 -10.75
CA LYS A 30 26.43 12.99 -11.22
C LYS A 30 25.44 14.10 -11.52
N CYS A 31 24.32 13.75 -12.16
CA CYS A 31 23.24 14.66 -12.50
C CYS A 31 22.11 14.59 -11.46
N HIS A 32 21.67 13.39 -11.09
CA HIS A 32 20.50 13.23 -10.21
C HIS A 32 20.73 13.75 -8.78
N ARG A 33 21.96 13.95 -8.30
CA ARG A 33 22.17 14.59 -6.97
C ARG A 33 21.86 16.09 -6.94
N LEU A 34 21.67 16.73 -8.10
CA LEU A 34 21.49 18.17 -8.21
C LEU A 34 20.07 18.55 -7.76
N ARG A 35 19.97 19.34 -6.69
CA ARG A 35 18.69 19.89 -6.22
C ARG A 35 18.06 20.75 -7.32
N GLY A 36 16.78 20.57 -7.56
CA GLY A 36 16.05 21.29 -8.60
C GLY A 36 16.25 20.73 -10.01
N LEU A 37 16.91 19.57 -10.17
CA LEU A 37 16.83 18.83 -11.43
C LEU A 37 15.39 18.37 -11.62
N SER A 38 14.72 18.81 -12.68
CA SER A 38 13.33 18.46 -12.92
C SER A 38 13.06 18.29 -14.41
N VAL A 39 12.04 17.51 -14.74
CA VAL A 39 11.51 17.36 -16.09
C VAL A 39 10.05 17.77 -16.11
N VAL A 40 9.59 18.29 -17.25
CA VAL A 40 8.16 18.50 -17.49
C VAL A 40 7.63 17.27 -18.20
N ASP A 41 6.63 16.62 -17.60
CA ASP A 41 6.00 15.44 -18.21
C ASP A 41 5.06 15.84 -19.37
N SER A 42 4.49 14.84 -20.05
CA SER A 42 3.54 15.03 -21.15
C SER A 42 2.24 15.75 -20.75
N ASN A 43 1.97 15.88 -19.44
CA ASN A 43 0.80 16.56 -18.88
C ASN A 43 1.14 17.96 -18.33
N ASN A 44 2.28 18.53 -18.71
CA ASN A 44 2.79 19.82 -18.22
C ASN A 44 3.02 19.87 -16.70
N ARG A 45 3.25 18.72 -16.05
CA ARG A 45 3.56 18.67 -14.62
C ARG A 45 5.07 18.65 -14.43
N ILE A 46 5.55 19.43 -13.46
CA ILE A 46 6.96 19.42 -13.06
C ILE A 46 7.19 18.19 -12.18
N LYS A 47 8.09 17.31 -12.60
CA LYS A 47 8.54 16.16 -11.83
C LYS A 47 9.96 16.39 -11.35
N ASP A 48 10.15 16.43 -10.03
CA ASP A 48 11.47 16.45 -9.42
C ASP A 48 12.19 15.14 -9.74
N CYS A 49 13.38 15.27 -10.31
CA CYS A 49 14.27 14.19 -10.68
C CYS A 49 15.50 14.16 -9.78
N SER A 50 15.58 15.05 -8.79
CA SER A 50 16.67 15.07 -7.83
C SER A 50 16.57 13.92 -6.83
N ILE A 51 17.72 13.32 -6.52
CA ILE A 51 17.89 12.25 -5.56
C ILE A 51 18.75 12.80 -4.44
N ASN A 52 18.21 12.79 -3.23
CA ASN A 52 19.00 13.06 -2.05
C ASN A 52 19.89 11.84 -1.76
N GLY A 53 21.20 11.98 -2.01
CA GLY A 53 22.17 10.89 -1.81
C GLY A 53 22.20 10.36 -0.38
N ALA A 54 21.92 11.19 0.63
CA ALA A 54 21.83 10.73 2.02
C ALA A 54 20.58 9.85 2.23
N LEU A 55 19.42 10.22 1.68
CA LEU A 55 18.21 9.38 1.77
C LEU A 55 18.39 8.07 1.00
N TYR A 56 18.97 8.12 -0.21
CA TYR A 56 19.25 6.93 -1.00
C TYR A 56 20.18 5.96 -0.26
N ALA A 57 21.26 6.47 0.32
CA ALA A 57 22.22 5.69 1.09
C ALA A 57 21.66 5.07 2.38
N HIS A 58 20.47 5.48 2.82
CA HIS A 58 19.75 4.88 3.96
C HIS A 58 18.53 4.06 3.53
N SER A 59 18.28 3.94 2.22
CA SER A 59 17.19 3.12 1.69
C SER A 59 17.53 1.63 1.70
N ILE A 60 16.50 0.80 1.50
CA ILE A 60 16.65 -0.64 1.26
C ILE A 60 17.33 -0.94 -0.09
N HIS A 61 17.36 0.02 -1.03
CA HIS A 61 17.93 -0.12 -2.37
C HIS A 61 19.35 0.43 -2.47
N ARG A 62 19.96 0.91 -1.38
CA ARG A 62 21.30 1.51 -1.40
C ARG A 62 22.40 0.58 -1.95
N ASN A 63 22.17 -0.73 -1.84
CA ASN A 63 23.03 -1.80 -2.34
C ASN A 63 22.45 -2.41 -3.63
N VAL A 64 21.75 -1.63 -4.44
CA VAL A 64 21.37 -1.97 -5.82
C VAL A 64 21.81 -0.80 -6.69
N GLY A 65 22.45 -1.07 -7.82
CA GLY A 65 22.84 -0.05 -8.80
C GLY A 65 21.61 0.59 -9.44
N CYS A 66 21.71 1.85 -9.85
CA CYS A 66 20.59 2.51 -10.52
C CYS A 66 20.22 1.76 -11.81
N SER A 67 21.22 1.31 -12.56
CA SER A 67 21.04 0.56 -13.82
C SER A 67 20.49 -0.86 -13.63
N GLU A 68 20.62 -1.44 -12.44
CA GLU A 68 20.08 -2.78 -12.14
C GLU A 68 18.55 -2.77 -12.03
N CYS A 69 17.97 -1.65 -11.62
CA CYS A 69 16.52 -1.43 -11.64
C CYS A 69 16.06 -0.66 -12.89
N HIS A 70 16.84 0.31 -13.36
CA HIS A 70 16.56 1.09 -14.57
C HIS A 70 17.25 0.47 -15.79
N ASP A 71 16.84 -0.74 -16.13
CA ASP A 71 17.48 -1.60 -17.12
C ASP A 71 17.24 -1.20 -18.59
N LYS A 72 16.38 -0.20 -18.83
CA LYS A 72 16.06 0.31 -20.18
C LYS A 72 16.77 1.63 -20.53
N ILE A 73 17.64 2.14 -19.66
CA ILE A 73 18.37 3.37 -19.92
C ILE A 73 19.58 3.10 -20.82
N GLU A 74 19.50 3.53 -22.08
CA GLU A 74 20.54 3.28 -23.09
C GLU A 74 21.37 4.53 -23.44
N GLN A 75 20.90 5.74 -23.10
CA GLN A 75 21.56 7.00 -23.48
C GLN A 75 21.37 8.09 -22.42
N TYR A 76 22.29 9.05 -22.36
CA TYR A 76 22.25 10.20 -21.44
C TYR A 76 22.41 11.53 -22.19
N PRO A 77 21.62 12.59 -21.88
CA PRO A 77 20.42 12.58 -21.03
C PRO A 77 19.37 11.59 -21.53
N HIS A 78 18.78 10.83 -20.60
CA HIS A 78 17.78 9.80 -20.95
C HIS A 78 16.40 10.43 -21.14
N ARG A 79 15.53 9.73 -21.88
CA ARG A 79 14.13 10.15 -22.02
C ARG A 79 13.28 9.52 -20.91
N PRO A 80 12.28 10.24 -20.36
CA PRO A 80 11.46 9.75 -19.23
C PRO A 80 10.80 8.39 -19.47
N GLU A 81 10.49 8.03 -20.71
CA GLU A 81 9.76 6.80 -21.03
C GLU A 81 10.59 5.53 -20.75
N ASN A 82 11.92 5.65 -20.78
CA ASN A 82 12.84 4.54 -20.54
C ASN A 82 13.27 4.43 -19.07
N THR A 83 12.68 5.24 -18.18
CA THR A 83 13.11 5.35 -16.77
C THR A 83 12.29 4.51 -15.81
N GLN A 84 11.33 3.71 -16.29
CA GLN A 84 10.55 2.85 -15.40
C GLN A 84 11.45 1.79 -14.74
N ALA A 85 11.40 1.70 -13.41
CA ALA A 85 12.15 0.69 -12.68
C ALA A 85 11.51 -0.70 -12.86
N ASN A 86 12.33 -1.70 -13.12
CA ASN A 86 11.94 -3.09 -13.17
C ASN A 86 12.09 -3.73 -11.79
N CYS A 87 10.99 -3.75 -11.02
CA CYS A 87 10.99 -4.32 -9.67
C CYS A 87 11.20 -5.85 -9.64
N ALA A 88 11.07 -6.54 -10.78
CA ALA A 88 11.29 -7.98 -10.89
C ALA A 88 12.77 -8.34 -11.12
N ASN A 89 13.65 -7.35 -11.31
CA ASN A 89 15.09 -7.59 -11.38
C ASN A 89 15.65 -8.10 -10.04
N LYS A 90 16.79 -8.78 -10.13
CA LYS A 90 17.44 -9.40 -8.97
C LYS A 90 18.08 -8.31 -8.10
N CYS A 91 17.63 -8.21 -6.86
CA CYS A 91 18.19 -7.27 -5.88
C CYS A 91 19.30 -7.90 -5.03
N HIS A 92 19.24 -9.21 -4.77
CA HIS A 92 20.33 -9.95 -4.13
C HIS A 92 20.80 -11.09 -5.03
N VAL A 93 22.11 -11.17 -5.26
CA VAL A 93 22.74 -12.33 -5.94
C VAL A 93 22.74 -13.56 -5.03
N ALA A 94 22.92 -13.36 -3.73
CA ALA A 94 22.74 -14.38 -2.70
C ALA A 94 22.12 -13.75 -1.45
N ASP A 95 20.82 -13.98 -1.26
CA ASP A 95 20.10 -13.51 -0.09
C ASP A 95 20.72 -14.12 1.19
N PRO A 96 21.02 -13.31 2.22
CA PRO A 96 21.69 -13.80 3.43
C PRO A 96 20.93 -14.92 4.15
N SER A 97 19.61 -14.94 4.06
CA SER A 97 18.71 -15.87 4.76
C SER A 97 18.46 -17.16 3.98
N THR A 98 18.24 -17.07 2.66
CA THR A 98 17.86 -18.20 1.80
C THR A 98 19.01 -18.74 0.95
N LYS A 99 20.12 -18.00 0.85
CA LYS A 99 21.28 -18.26 -0.03
C LYS A 99 20.92 -18.35 -1.52
N LYS A 100 19.72 -17.91 -1.90
CA LYS A 100 19.24 -17.86 -3.28
C LYS A 100 19.20 -16.41 -3.78
N PRO A 101 19.23 -16.18 -5.10
CA PRO A 101 18.95 -14.85 -5.62
C PRO A 101 17.54 -14.40 -5.19
N PHE A 102 17.41 -13.14 -4.80
CA PHE A 102 16.13 -12.54 -4.43
C PHE A 102 15.71 -11.50 -5.46
N SER A 103 14.45 -11.58 -5.89
CA SER A 103 13.76 -10.60 -6.73
C SER A 103 12.28 -10.55 -6.33
N HIS A 104 11.56 -9.51 -6.78
CA HIS A 104 10.09 -9.51 -6.68
C HIS A 104 9.40 -10.22 -7.85
N GLU A 105 10.09 -11.08 -8.60
CA GLU A 105 9.54 -11.77 -9.78
C GLU A 105 8.22 -12.49 -9.48
N ARG A 106 8.17 -13.32 -8.43
CA ARG A 106 6.94 -14.01 -8.00
C ARG A 106 5.80 -13.04 -7.64
N ILE A 107 6.13 -11.90 -7.04
CA ILE A 107 5.14 -10.88 -6.68
C ILE A 107 4.61 -10.19 -7.93
N PHE A 108 5.50 -9.91 -8.88
CA PHE A 108 5.16 -9.32 -10.16
C PHE A 108 4.28 -10.26 -11.01
N GLU A 109 4.54 -11.55 -11.01
CA GLU A 109 3.67 -12.57 -11.63
C GLU A 109 2.28 -12.57 -10.99
N THR A 110 2.20 -12.52 -9.66
CA THR A 110 0.90 -12.49 -8.97
C THR A 110 0.13 -11.21 -9.31
N TRP A 111 0.80 -10.06 -9.32
CA TRP A 111 0.19 -8.80 -9.73
C TRP A 111 -0.29 -8.83 -11.18
N LYS A 112 0.47 -9.42 -12.11
CA LYS A 112 0.06 -9.59 -13.52
C LYS A 112 -1.24 -10.39 -13.67
N GLU A 113 -1.49 -11.35 -12.78
CA GLU A 113 -2.73 -12.12 -12.76
C GLU A 113 -3.89 -11.40 -12.06
N SER A 114 -3.59 -10.37 -11.26
CA SER A 114 -4.59 -9.54 -10.57
C SER A 114 -5.37 -8.65 -11.54
N VAL A 115 -6.49 -8.10 -11.07
CA VAL A 115 -7.30 -7.13 -11.85
C VAL A 115 -6.54 -5.86 -12.19
N HIS A 116 -5.50 -5.50 -11.41
CA HIS A 116 -4.68 -4.32 -11.67
C HIS A 116 -3.54 -4.56 -12.66
N GLY A 117 -3.10 -5.81 -12.85
CA GLY A 117 -1.99 -6.13 -13.75
C GLY A 117 -2.42 -6.67 -15.11
N LYS A 118 -3.54 -7.41 -15.18
CA LYS A 118 -3.96 -8.15 -16.39
C LYS A 118 -4.10 -7.27 -17.64
N ASN A 119 -4.61 -6.05 -17.48
CA ASN A 119 -4.81 -5.09 -18.58
C ASN A 119 -3.88 -3.87 -18.48
N TYR A 120 -2.88 -3.89 -17.60
CA TYR A 120 -1.97 -2.75 -17.38
C TYR A 120 -1.26 -2.31 -18.66
N GLU A 121 -0.76 -3.25 -19.47
CA GLU A 121 -0.05 -2.92 -20.72
C GLU A 121 -0.95 -2.27 -21.78
N LYS A 122 -2.27 -2.48 -21.71
CA LYS A 122 -3.23 -1.88 -22.65
C LYS A 122 -3.59 -0.44 -22.30
N ALA A 123 -3.61 -0.10 -21.01
CA ALA A 123 -3.99 1.22 -20.52
C ALA A 123 -3.22 1.58 -19.23
N PRO A 124 -1.89 1.75 -19.29
CA PRO A 124 -1.04 1.93 -18.11
C PRO A 124 -1.36 3.18 -17.28
N GLU A 125 -2.08 4.14 -17.86
CA GLU A 125 -2.58 5.35 -17.20
C GLU A 125 -3.83 5.12 -16.35
N LEU A 126 -4.56 4.01 -16.56
CA LEU A 126 -5.77 3.66 -15.81
C LEU A 126 -5.50 2.73 -14.63
N TYR A 127 -4.41 1.95 -14.69
CA TYR A 127 -4.09 0.94 -13.68
C TYR A 127 -2.90 1.36 -12.79
N PRO A 128 -2.93 1.05 -11.49
CA PRO A 128 -1.85 1.44 -10.58
C PRO A 128 -0.56 0.64 -10.87
N SER A 129 0.56 1.35 -10.94
CA SER A 129 1.90 0.74 -11.00
C SER A 129 2.43 0.38 -9.61
N CYS A 130 3.52 -0.40 -9.55
CA CYS A 130 4.18 -0.76 -8.29
C CYS A 130 4.54 0.49 -7.46
N SER A 131 5.06 1.54 -8.10
CA SER A 131 5.44 2.80 -7.46
C SER A 131 4.26 3.66 -7.01
N TYR A 132 3.05 3.38 -7.49
CA TYR A 132 1.85 4.07 -7.02
C TYR A 132 1.47 3.58 -5.62
N CYS A 133 1.46 2.26 -5.44
CA CYS A 133 1.16 1.64 -4.15
C CYS A 133 2.36 1.72 -3.19
N HIS A 134 3.58 1.51 -3.69
CA HIS A 134 4.81 1.65 -2.90
C HIS A 134 5.40 3.06 -3.04
N ALA A 135 5.09 3.93 -2.08
CA ALA A 135 5.74 5.23 -1.98
C ALA A 135 7.18 5.05 -1.43
N ASN A 136 8.14 5.75 -2.04
CA ASN A 136 9.52 5.87 -1.53
C ASN A 136 9.69 7.06 -0.58
N GLU A 137 8.59 7.70 -0.17
CA GLU A 137 8.61 8.75 0.83
C GLU A 137 8.80 8.14 2.22
N LEU A 138 9.58 8.84 3.06
CA LEU A 138 9.70 8.46 4.45
C LEU A 138 8.33 8.65 5.11
N LEU A 139 7.66 7.54 5.42
CA LEU A 139 6.42 7.53 6.21
C LEU A 139 6.66 7.90 7.69
N VAL A 140 7.89 8.32 8.02
CA VAL A 140 8.30 8.75 9.35
C VAL A 140 8.76 10.18 9.40
N ASP A 141 8.39 10.79 10.52
CA ASP A 141 8.98 12.03 10.98
C ASP A 141 10.48 11.84 11.27
N VAL A 142 11.30 12.74 10.73
CA VAL A 142 12.75 12.78 10.93
C VAL A 142 13.10 12.94 12.41
N GLU A 143 12.21 13.54 13.21
CA GLU A 143 12.39 13.72 14.66
C GLU A 143 12.30 12.38 15.42
N LYS A 144 11.58 11.38 14.89
CA LYS A 144 11.45 10.05 15.52
C LYS A 144 12.71 9.19 15.36
N PHE A 145 13.70 9.63 14.59
CA PHE A 145 14.98 8.90 14.44
C PHE A 145 15.80 8.85 15.73
N GLU A 146 15.63 9.80 16.66
CA GLU A 146 16.38 9.77 17.93
C GLU A 146 15.91 8.65 18.87
N ALA A 147 14.67 8.18 18.73
CA ALA A 147 14.19 6.98 19.41
C ALA A 147 14.83 5.68 18.87
N LEU A 148 15.20 5.63 17.59
CA LEU A 148 15.94 4.49 17.03
C LEU A 148 17.36 4.43 17.58
N LYS A 149 18.01 5.58 17.78
CA LYS A 149 19.38 5.69 18.31
C LYS A 149 19.56 4.96 19.64
N GLY A 150 18.58 5.10 20.54
CA GLY A 150 18.54 4.37 21.82
C GLY A 150 18.22 2.88 21.70
N SER A 151 17.59 2.46 20.61
CA SER A 151 17.34 1.03 20.33
C SER A 151 18.56 0.35 19.72
N PHE A 152 19.29 1.04 18.84
CA PHE A 152 20.56 0.57 18.28
C PHE A 152 21.61 0.27 19.37
N SER A 153 21.72 1.13 20.38
CA SER A 153 22.68 0.92 21.48
C SER A 153 22.42 -0.37 22.24
N ARG A 154 21.15 -0.74 22.44
CA ARG A 154 20.75 -1.98 23.13
C ARG A 154 21.02 -3.23 22.32
N CYS A 155 20.75 -3.22 21.01
CA CYS A 155 21.07 -4.37 20.16
C CYS A 155 22.58 -4.55 19.97
N SER A 156 23.34 -3.46 19.99
CA SER A 156 24.81 -3.49 19.90
C SER A 156 25.51 -4.06 21.15
N LEU A 157 24.76 -4.31 22.23
CA LEU A 157 25.25 -5.04 23.41
C LEU A 157 25.54 -6.51 23.12
N CYS A 158 24.84 -7.11 22.14
CA CYS A 158 25.03 -8.52 21.75
C CYS A 158 25.46 -8.70 20.29
N HIS A 159 25.17 -7.73 19.41
CA HIS A 159 25.59 -7.75 18.01
C HIS A 159 26.74 -6.76 17.78
N GLU A 160 27.97 -7.25 17.85
CA GLU A 160 29.19 -6.43 17.78
C GLU A 160 29.39 -5.74 16.43
N ASN A 161 28.91 -6.34 15.33
CA ASN A 161 29.00 -5.74 14.01
C ASN A 161 27.92 -4.64 13.84
N LYS A 162 28.34 -3.41 14.10
CA LYS A 162 27.49 -2.21 14.03
C LYS A 162 26.95 -1.93 12.61
N ASP A 163 27.69 -2.28 11.57
CA ASP A 163 27.26 -2.07 10.18
C ASP A 163 26.20 -3.09 9.77
N TRP A 164 26.38 -4.35 10.17
CA TRP A 164 25.36 -5.39 10.03
C TRP A 164 24.10 -5.06 10.83
N LEU A 165 24.24 -4.53 12.05
CA LEU A 165 23.10 -4.15 12.89
C LEU A 165 22.32 -2.98 12.28
N LYS A 166 23.01 -1.95 11.79
CA LYS A 166 22.39 -0.83 11.07
C LYS A 166 21.69 -1.29 9.81
N ASP A 167 22.34 -2.14 9.02
CA ASP A 167 21.77 -2.73 7.81
C ASP A 167 20.50 -3.53 8.12
N ARG A 168 20.61 -4.51 9.03
CA ARG A 168 19.50 -5.41 9.35
C ARG A 168 18.34 -4.66 9.98
N LEU A 169 18.58 -3.75 10.93
CA LEU A 169 17.49 -2.98 11.54
C LEU A 169 16.83 -2.03 10.53
N SER A 170 17.59 -1.36 9.66
CA SER A 170 17.00 -0.56 8.57
C SER A 170 16.19 -1.42 7.59
N HIS A 171 16.55 -2.69 7.45
CA HIS A 171 15.86 -3.66 6.58
C HIS A 171 14.58 -4.24 7.21
N VAL A 172 14.55 -4.48 8.53
CA VAL A 172 13.43 -5.15 9.24
C VAL A 172 12.56 -4.23 10.07
N ALA A 173 13.07 -3.07 10.52
CA ALA A 173 12.29 -2.10 11.30
C ALA A 173 11.17 -1.44 10.49
N SER A 174 11.09 -1.74 9.19
CA SER A 174 10.07 -1.29 8.26
C SER A 174 8.88 -2.24 8.09
N ARG A 175 8.82 -3.36 8.82
CA ARG A 175 7.96 -4.48 8.40
C ARG A 175 7.06 -5.15 9.46
N GLU A 176 7.08 -4.76 10.72
CA GLU A 176 6.31 -5.49 11.76
C GLU A 176 5.27 -4.63 12.49
N PRO A 177 3.97 -5.02 12.50
CA PRO A 177 3.03 -4.55 13.49
C PRO A 177 3.41 -5.09 14.87
N ILE A 178 3.41 -4.23 15.88
CA ILE A 178 3.92 -4.58 17.20
C ILE A 178 2.79 -5.17 18.02
N PRO A 179 2.92 -6.39 18.57
CA PRO A 179 1.89 -6.94 19.43
C PRO A 179 1.72 -6.08 20.69
N LEU A 180 0.47 -5.71 20.99
CA LEU A 180 0.08 -5.16 22.28
C LEU A 180 0.32 -6.23 23.36
N ILE A 181 1.49 -6.23 23.98
CA ILE A 181 1.71 -6.98 25.22
C ILE A 181 1.01 -6.26 26.37
N LYS A 182 0.35 -7.06 27.21
CA LYS A 182 -0.51 -6.74 28.37
C LYS A 182 0.02 -5.71 29.39
N ASN A 183 1.25 -5.21 29.21
CA ASN A 183 1.97 -4.36 30.16
C ASN A 183 2.24 -2.94 29.63
N GLY A 184 1.55 -2.51 28.58
CA GLY A 184 1.42 -1.07 28.24
C GLY A 184 2.66 -0.38 27.66
N PHE A 185 3.73 -1.11 27.32
CA PHE A 185 4.89 -0.52 26.62
C PHE A 185 4.75 -0.73 25.11
N VAL A 186 4.22 0.29 24.43
CA VAL A 186 4.26 0.38 22.97
C VAL A 186 5.61 0.99 22.58
N HIS A 187 6.48 0.21 21.93
CA HIS A 187 7.56 0.83 21.17
C HIS A 187 6.92 1.36 19.88
N GLN A 188 6.58 2.64 19.75
CA GLN A 188 6.17 3.19 18.45
C GLN A 188 7.39 3.21 17.51
N PHE A 189 7.74 2.08 16.91
CA PHE A 189 8.71 2.09 15.82
C PHE A 189 8.01 2.68 14.58
N VAL A 190 8.59 3.75 14.06
CA VAL A 190 8.62 4.14 12.64
C VAL A 190 7.39 3.69 11.84
N LYS A 191 6.41 4.59 11.64
CA LYS A 191 5.25 4.34 10.77
C LYS A 191 5.78 3.94 9.39
N THR A 192 5.71 2.65 9.07
CA THR A 192 6.31 2.05 7.87
C THR A 192 5.28 1.37 6.98
N ARG A 193 4.05 1.29 7.47
CA ARG A 193 2.86 0.91 6.74
C ARG A 193 1.83 2.02 6.89
N ARG A 194 1.04 2.20 5.83
CA ARG A 194 -0.18 3.01 5.88
C ARG A 194 -1.12 2.45 6.94
N ASP A 195 -1.72 3.32 7.76
CA ASP A 195 -2.83 2.88 8.62
C ASP A 195 -4.06 2.54 7.77
N GLY A 196 -5.06 1.87 8.36
CA GLY A 196 -6.20 1.37 7.59
C GLY A 196 -6.97 2.48 6.86
N TRP A 197 -7.05 3.68 7.43
CA TRP A 197 -7.69 4.81 6.75
C TRP A 197 -6.87 5.31 5.55
N GLU A 198 -5.54 5.36 5.66
CA GLU A 198 -4.66 5.71 4.54
C GLU A 198 -4.72 4.68 3.40
N ILE A 199 -4.99 3.41 3.71
CA ILE A 199 -5.27 2.39 2.69
C ILE A 199 -6.60 2.70 1.98
N VAL A 200 -7.65 3.09 2.73
CA VAL A 200 -8.94 3.50 2.15
C VAL A 200 -8.75 4.71 1.23
N GLU A 201 -7.99 5.72 1.65
CA GLU A 201 -7.69 6.90 0.83
C GLU A 201 -6.89 6.56 -0.43
N LEU A 202 -5.91 5.65 -0.32
CA LEU A 202 -5.15 5.16 -1.46
C LEU A 202 -6.07 4.50 -2.49
N CYS A 203 -6.96 3.60 -2.06
CA CYS A 203 -7.89 2.94 -2.96
C CYS A 203 -8.91 3.93 -3.56
N ALA A 204 -9.42 4.86 -2.74
CA ALA A 204 -10.38 5.88 -3.15
C ALA A 204 -9.83 6.81 -4.23
N SER A 205 -8.53 7.12 -4.21
CA SER A 205 -7.88 8.01 -5.20
C SER A 205 -8.10 7.60 -6.67
N CYS A 206 -8.39 6.32 -6.92
CA CYS A 206 -8.79 5.79 -8.22
C CYS A 206 -10.25 5.29 -8.21
N HIS A 207 -10.65 4.51 -7.21
CA HIS A 207 -11.97 3.87 -7.18
C HIS A 207 -13.14 4.81 -6.87
N GLU A 208 -12.88 6.04 -6.40
CA GLU A 208 -13.88 7.11 -6.24
C GLU A 208 -13.90 8.06 -7.46
N ASP A 209 -12.87 7.99 -8.31
CA ASP A 209 -12.80 8.77 -9.55
C ASP A 209 -13.68 8.11 -10.63
N ARG A 210 -14.90 8.63 -10.71
CA ARG A 210 -15.93 8.09 -11.61
C ARG A 210 -15.48 8.07 -13.08
N GLU A 211 -14.76 9.09 -13.55
CA GLU A 211 -14.32 9.16 -14.94
C GLU A 211 -13.26 8.09 -15.24
N LYS A 212 -12.27 7.93 -14.34
CA LYS A 212 -11.26 6.87 -14.48
C LYS A 212 -11.89 5.48 -14.44
N MET A 213 -12.78 5.24 -13.47
CA MET A 213 -13.43 3.93 -13.34
C MET A 213 -14.33 3.61 -14.51
N GLU A 214 -15.08 4.57 -15.06
CA GLU A 214 -15.88 4.35 -16.29
C GLU A 214 -15.00 3.98 -17.49
N LYS A 215 -13.78 4.54 -17.61
CA LYS A 215 -12.81 4.14 -18.64
C LYS A 215 -12.27 2.74 -18.39
N ALA A 216 -11.89 2.42 -17.15
CA ALA A 216 -11.39 1.09 -16.78
C ALA A 216 -12.44 0.00 -17.01
N LEU A 217 -13.70 0.23 -16.65
CA LEU A 217 -14.81 -0.70 -16.87
C LEU A 217 -15.01 -1.04 -18.36
N LYS A 218 -14.78 -0.07 -19.27
CA LYS A 218 -14.82 -0.31 -20.72
C LYS A 218 -13.66 -1.20 -21.17
N VAL A 219 -12.46 -1.03 -20.61
CA VAL A 219 -11.30 -1.89 -20.91
C VAL A 219 -11.53 -3.31 -20.40
N GLU A 220 -12.17 -3.46 -19.24
CA GLU A 220 -12.57 -4.76 -18.67
C GLU A 220 -13.74 -5.42 -19.41
N GLY A 221 -14.43 -4.70 -20.31
CA GLY A 221 -15.58 -5.23 -21.05
C GLY A 221 -16.82 -5.45 -20.19
N ILE A 222 -16.97 -4.70 -19.09
CA ILE A 222 -18.13 -4.80 -18.21
C ILE A 222 -19.25 -3.94 -18.80
N GLU A 223 -20.28 -4.60 -19.35
CA GLU A 223 -21.43 -3.95 -19.98
C GLU A 223 -22.67 -3.88 -19.07
N ASP A 224 -22.80 -4.80 -18.11
CA ASP A 224 -23.95 -4.85 -17.20
C ASP A 224 -24.02 -3.60 -16.31
N GLU A 225 -25.16 -2.91 -16.36
CA GLU A 225 -25.34 -1.63 -15.65
C GLU A 225 -25.31 -1.79 -14.13
N PHE A 226 -25.79 -2.93 -13.59
CA PHE A 226 -25.75 -3.18 -12.15
C PHE A 226 -24.33 -3.49 -11.67
N GLU A 227 -23.54 -4.19 -12.47
CA GLU A 227 -22.12 -4.46 -12.19
C GLU A 227 -21.29 -3.17 -12.29
N LYS A 228 -21.56 -2.32 -13.27
CA LYS A 228 -20.95 -0.97 -13.34
C LYS A 228 -21.29 -0.14 -12.11
N GLU A 229 -22.57 -0.03 -11.77
CA GLU A 229 -23.01 0.73 -10.59
C GLU A 229 -22.31 0.22 -9.32
N ARG A 230 -22.20 -1.10 -9.16
CA ARG A 230 -21.51 -1.73 -8.03
C ARG A 230 -20.06 -1.30 -7.88
N VAL A 231 -19.33 -1.22 -8.99
CA VAL A 231 -17.92 -0.79 -8.98
C VAL A 231 -17.82 0.72 -8.71
N LEU A 232 -18.69 1.52 -9.35
CA LEU A 232 -18.66 2.98 -9.24
C LEU A 232 -19.05 3.50 -7.84
N THR A 233 -19.91 2.79 -7.11
CA THR A 233 -20.34 3.17 -5.76
C THR A 233 -19.60 2.42 -4.66
N ALA A 234 -18.59 1.59 -5.00
CA ALA A 234 -17.92 0.71 -4.04
C ALA A 234 -17.29 1.49 -2.87
N VAL A 235 -16.58 2.58 -3.15
CA VAL A 235 -15.88 3.37 -2.12
C VAL A 235 -16.87 4.12 -1.23
N GLU A 236 -17.82 4.86 -1.81
CA GLU A 236 -18.85 5.59 -1.08
C GLU A 236 -19.63 4.66 -0.14
N SER A 237 -20.01 3.50 -0.66
CA SER A 237 -20.80 2.53 0.09
C SER A 237 -20.01 1.76 1.16
N TYR A 238 -18.69 1.63 1.00
CA TYR A 238 -17.81 1.15 2.06
C TYR A 238 -17.65 2.21 3.16
N LYS A 239 -17.52 3.49 2.79
CA LYS A 239 -17.25 4.59 3.72
C LYS A 239 -18.33 4.75 4.80
N VAL A 240 -19.57 4.33 4.52
CA VAL A 240 -20.70 4.39 5.47
C VAL A 240 -20.78 3.20 6.44
N THR A 241 -19.97 2.15 6.23
CA THR A 241 -19.95 0.95 7.06
C THR A 241 -19.33 1.19 8.44
N MET A 242 -19.55 0.26 9.36
CA MET A 242 -18.86 0.29 10.66
C MET A 242 -17.35 0.12 10.52
N HIS A 243 -16.88 -0.69 9.55
CA HIS A 243 -15.45 -0.90 9.31
C HIS A 243 -14.74 0.42 9.01
N SER A 244 -15.27 1.17 8.02
CA SER A 244 -14.75 2.50 7.66
C SER A 244 -14.81 3.47 8.84
N LYS A 245 -15.93 3.53 9.56
CA LYS A 245 -16.10 4.44 10.69
C LYS A 245 -15.11 4.15 11.82
N MET A 246 -14.83 2.89 12.10
CA MET A 246 -13.82 2.51 13.10
C MET A 246 -12.42 2.99 12.67
N LEU A 247 -12.03 2.73 11.42
CA LEU A 247 -10.74 3.19 10.88
C LEU A 247 -10.60 4.72 10.87
N TYR A 248 -11.70 5.44 10.62
CA TYR A 248 -11.71 6.90 10.62
C TYR A 248 -11.64 7.51 12.02
N LEU A 249 -12.38 6.95 12.97
CA LEU A 249 -12.51 7.49 14.33
C LEU A 249 -11.30 7.16 15.21
N ASP A 250 -10.69 5.99 15.02
CA ASP A 250 -9.51 5.56 15.74
C ASP A 250 -8.47 5.00 14.75
N ARG A 251 -7.53 5.85 14.35
CA ARG A 251 -6.47 5.50 13.39
C ARG A 251 -5.40 4.57 13.97
N GLU A 252 -5.42 4.33 15.28
CA GLU A 252 -4.52 3.37 15.94
C GLU A 252 -5.16 1.97 16.04
N ASP A 253 -6.49 1.86 15.90
CA ASP A 253 -7.21 0.60 15.92
C ASP A 253 -7.18 -0.11 14.56
N ASN A 254 -6.36 -1.16 14.48
CA ASN A 254 -6.20 -1.98 13.28
C ASN A 254 -7.10 -3.24 13.26
N ARG A 255 -8.11 -3.31 14.13
CA ARG A 255 -9.03 -4.47 14.18
C ARG A 255 -10.11 -4.41 13.09
N ALA A 256 -10.45 -3.22 12.63
CA ALA A 256 -11.41 -3.03 11.56
C ALA A 256 -10.75 -3.29 10.19
N PRO A 257 -11.41 -4.03 9.28
CA PRO A 257 -10.82 -4.36 7.99
C PRO A 257 -10.82 -3.17 7.03
N ASP A 258 -9.68 -2.92 6.40
CA ASP A 258 -9.53 -2.02 5.26
C ASP A 258 -9.85 -2.73 3.92
N CYS A 259 -9.60 -2.07 2.79
CA CYS A 259 -9.85 -2.64 1.47
C CYS A 259 -9.02 -3.91 1.21
N LEU A 260 -7.75 -3.93 1.65
CA LEU A 260 -6.84 -5.05 1.42
C LEU A 260 -7.23 -6.25 2.27
N ASP A 261 -7.63 -6.04 3.53
CA ASP A 261 -8.04 -7.12 4.43
C ASP A 261 -9.17 -7.99 3.87
N CYS A 262 -9.99 -7.42 2.98
CA CYS A 262 -11.03 -8.14 2.23
C CYS A 262 -10.57 -8.58 0.84
N HIS A 263 -9.91 -7.72 0.06
CA HIS A 263 -9.63 -7.96 -1.36
C HIS A 263 -8.35 -8.76 -1.67
N THR A 264 -7.51 -9.02 -0.66
CA THR A 264 -6.29 -9.86 -0.81
C THR A 264 -6.44 -11.17 -0.04
N ASN A 265 -5.60 -12.17 -0.30
CA ASN A 265 -5.60 -13.39 0.51
C ASN A 265 -4.85 -13.26 1.85
N LYS A 266 -5.15 -14.15 2.79
CA LYS A 266 -4.68 -14.11 4.20
C LYS A 266 -3.15 -14.27 4.35
N ASP A 267 -2.46 -14.73 3.30
CA ASP A 267 -1.03 -15.10 3.35
C ASP A 267 -0.06 -13.92 3.10
N GLY A 268 -0.53 -12.68 3.29
CA GLY A 268 0.31 -11.48 3.27
C GLY A 268 0.76 -11.01 1.88
N ASN A 269 0.21 -11.60 0.80
CA ASN A 269 0.44 -11.09 -0.54
C ASN A 269 -0.61 -10.03 -0.89
N PHE A 270 -0.26 -8.74 -0.73
CA PHE A 270 -1.17 -7.65 -1.07
C PHE A 270 -1.34 -7.40 -2.59
N HIS A 271 -0.74 -8.25 -3.43
CA HIS A 271 -0.73 -8.12 -4.89
C HIS A 271 -1.70 -9.07 -5.58
N ASP A 272 -2.48 -9.85 -4.82
CA ASP A 272 -3.34 -10.92 -5.32
C ASP A 272 -4.83 -10.52 -5.36
N ILE A 273 -5.08 -9.27 -5.76
CA ILE A 273 -6.44 -8.71 -5.90
C ILE A 273 -7.10 -9.32 -7.15
N PHE A 274 -7.74 -10.46 -6.97
CA PHE A 274 -8.42 -11.19 -8.04
C PHE A 274 -9.89 -10.78 -8.19
N HIS A 275 -10.42 -10.94 -9.41
CA HIS A 275 -11.83 -10.69 -9.71
C HIS A 275 -12.75 -11.55 -8.84
N LYS A 276 -13.94 -11.04 -8.48
CA LYS A 276 -14.91 -11.75 -7.60
C LYS A 276 -15.26 -13.16 -8.07
N ASP A 277 -15.24 -13.40 -9.38
CA ASP A 277 -15.60 -14.68 -9.98
C ASP A 277 -14.41 -15.66 -10.06
N ASP A 278 -13.18 -15.19 -9.79
CA ASP A 278 -11.99 -16.05 -9.69
C ASP A 278 -12.10 -16.90 -8.41
N PRO A 279 -12.02 -18.24 -8.48
CA PRO A 279 -12.04 -19.11 -7.31
C PRO A 279 -10.95 -18.84 -6.27
N ARG A 280 -9.85 -18.19 -6.67
CA ARG A 280 -8.72 -17.79 -5.80
C ARG A 280 -8.98 -16.46 -5.08
N SER A 281 -10.00 -15.71 -5.47
CA SER A 281 -10.32 -14.42 -4.87
C SER A 281 -10.86 -14.62 -3.45
N SER A 282 -10.34 -13.86 -2.51
CA SER A 282 -10.83 -13.82 -1.13
C SER A 282 -12.31 -13.41 -1.03
N ILE A 283 -12.79 -12.62 -1.98
CA ILE A 283 -14.18 -12.16 -2.05
C ILE A 283 -15.07 -13.03 -2.93
N ASN A 284 -14.55 -14.16 -3.44
CA ASN A 284 -15.38 -15.13 -4.14
C ASN A 284 -16.48 -15.64 -3.21
N VAL A 285 -17.67 -15.92 -3.76
CA VAL A 285 -18.82 -16.43 -2.98
C VAL A 285 -18.49 -17.68 -2.16
N LYS A 286 -17.52 -18.49 -2.61
CA LYS A 286 -17.06 -19.69 -1.89
C LYS A 286 -16.06 -19.40 -0.76
N ASN A 287 -15.44 -18.23 -0.77
CA ASN A 287 -14.34 -17.85 0.14
C ASN A 287 -14.75 -16.75 1.12
N ILE A 288 -15.79 -15.98 0.81
CA ILE A 288 -16.15 -14.76 1.54
C ILE A 288 -16.46 -15.01 3.03
N GLU A 289 -17.03 -16.17 3.38
CA GLU A 289 -17.25 -16.58 4.77
C GLU A 289 -15.94 -16.71 5.56
N LEU A 290 -14.90 -17.26 4.92
CA LEU A 290 -13.56 -17.40 5.48
C LEU A 290 -12.88 -16.04 5.58
N THR A 291 -13.15 -15.15 4.63
CA THR A 291 -12.64 -13.77 4.63
C THR A 291 -13.21 -12.96 5.79
N CYS A 292 -14.52 -12.99 6.02
CA CYS A 292 -15.13 -12.36 7.20
C CYS A 292 -14.64 -12.99 8.52
N GLY A 293 -14.39 -14.30 8.51
CA GLY A 293 -13.88 -15.07 9.64
C GLY A 293 -12.37 -14.94 9.90
N ARG A 294 -11.63 -14.10 9.14
CA ARG A 294 -10.16 -13.99 9.29
C ARG A 294 -9.76 -13.53 10.68
N SER A 295 -10.50 -12.56 11.24
CA SER A 295 -10.37 -12.10 12.61
C SER A 295 -11.28 -12.91 13.52
N THR A 296 -10.67 -13.73 14.38
CA THR A 296 -11.38 -14.50 15.41
C THR A 296 -11.97 -13.62 16.51
N GLU A 297 -11.63 -12.33 16.56
CA GLU A 297 -12.14 -11.39 17.55
C GLU A 297 -13.41 -10.67 17.10
N CYS A 298 -13.62 -10.49 15.80
CA CYS A 298 -14.74 -9.72 15.27
C CYS A 298 -15.93 -10.60 14.85
N HIS A 299 -15.67 -11.60 14.00
CA HIS A 299 -16.72 -12.50 13.49
C HIS A 299 -16.37 -13.98 13.70
N PRO A 300 -16.09 -14.43 14.94
CA PRO A 300 -15.71 -15.82 15.22
C PRO A 300 -16.78 -16.83 14.80
N LEU A 301 -18.05 -16.43 14.83
CA LEU A 301 -19.16 -17.33 14.50
C LEU A 301 -19.31 -17.60 13.00
N ALA A 302 -18.79 -16.72 12.13
CA ALA A 302 -18.93 -16.90 10.68
C ALA A 302 -18.33 -18.24 10.20
N PRO A 303 -17.06 -18.58 10.50
CA PRO A 303 -16.50 -19.88 10.17
C PRO A 303 -17.00 -21.00 11.10
N ILE A 304 -17.23 -20.72 12.39
CA ILE A 304 -17.63 -21.75 13.37
C ILE A 304 -19.03 -22.32 13.08
N LYS A 305 -19.95 -21.49 12.57
CA LYS A 305 -21.35 -21.87 12.32
C LYS A 305 -21.65 -22.11 10.84
N ASP A 306 -20.63 -22.23 9.99
CA ASP A 306 -20.78 -22.44 8.54
C ASP A 306 -21.78 -21.44 7.94
N MET A 307 -21.65 -20.15 8.32
CA MET A 307 -22.64 -19.14 7.96
C MET A 307 -22.45 -18.68 6.51
N LYS A 308 -22.66 -19.56 5.54
CA LYS A 308 -22.46 -19.30 4.10
C LYS A 308 -23.18 -18.06 3.61
N ASN A 309 -24.36 -17.81 4.17
CA ASN A 309 -25.18 -16.65 3.84
C ASN A 309 -24.88 -15.41 4.68
N PHE A 310 -23.93 -15.45 5.62
CA PHE A 310 -23.53 -14.28 6.41
C PHE A 310 -23.02 -13.17 5.49
N ALA A 311 -22.27 -13.56 4.45
CA ALA A 311 -21.59 -12.66 3.54
C ALA A 311 -22.11 -12.69 2.09
N THR A 312 -23.12 -13.51 1.77
CA THR A 312 -23.91 -13.34 0.53
C THR A 312 -24.74 -12.07 0.54
N THR A 313 -24.86 -11.48 1.73
CA THR A 313 -25.51 -10.22 1.95
C THR A 313 -24.56 -9.16 1.37
N LYS A 314 -24.96 -8.48 0.28
CA LYS A 314 -24.16 -7.50 -0.49
C LYS A 314 -23.81 -6.21 0.30
N TRP A 315 -23.72 -6.25 1.62
CA TRP A 315 -23.77 -5.09 2.52
C TRP A 315 -22.43 -4.59 3.03
N VAL A 316 -21.31 -5.10 2.51
CA VAL A 316 -20.00 -4.47 2.74
C VAL A 316 -19.83 -3.24 1.84
N HIS A 317 -20.53 -3.24 0.69
CA HIS A 317 -20.77 -2.08 -0.15
C HIS A 317 -22.27 -1.74 -0.06
N MET A 318 -22.65 -0.98 0.99
CA MET A 318 -24.05 -0.77 1.42
C MET A 318 -24.98 -0.05 0.42
N HIS A 319 -24.52 0.35 -0.77
CA HIS A 319 -25.37 1.01 -1.76
C HIS A 319 -26.34 -0.01 -2.38
N PRO A 320 -27.67 0.19 -2.25
CA PRO A 320 -28.64 -0.78 -2.70
C PRO A 320 -28.77 -0.78 -4.23
N ILE A 321 -28.34 -1.87 -4.87
CA ILE A 321 -28.41 -2.03 -6.32
C ILE A 321 -29.53 -3.01 -6.65
N PRO A 322 -30.62 -2.58 -7.32
CA PRO A 322 -31.87 -3.34 -7.48
C PRO A 322 -31.78 -4.50 -8.49
N ASP A 323 -30.69 -5.26 -8.47
CA ASP A 323 -30.41 -6.43 -9.31
C ASP A 323 -31.18 -7.69 -8.90
N SER A 324 -31.82 -7.66 -7.74
CA SER A 324 -32.57 -8.78 -7.15
C SER A 324 -33.77 -8.27 -6.36
N LEU A 325 -34.76 -9.13 -6.13
CA LEU A 325 -35.96 -8.75 -5.36
C LEU A 325 -35.60 -8.25 -3.95
N GLY A 326 -34.64 -8.89 -3.29
CA GLY A 326 -34.15 -8.46 -1.98
C GLY A 326 -33.59 -7.04 -2.03
N GLN A 327 -32.69 -6.74 -2.95
CA GLN A 327 -32.10 -5.41 -3.08
C GLN A 327 -33.11 -4.34 -3.53
N LYS A 328 -34.10 -4.70 -4.35
CA LYS A 328 -35.24 -3.81 -4.69
C LYS A 328 -36.01 -3.40 -3.44
N ILE A 329 -36.32 -4.36 -2.57
CA ILE A 329 -37.01 -4.09 -1.29
C ILE A 329 -36.14 -3.18 -0.42
N VAL A 330 -34.84 -3.44 -0.31
CA VAL A 330 -33.92 -2.60 0.48
C VAL A 330 -33.89 -1.17 -0.05
N LYS A 331 -33.78 -0.98 -1.37
CA LYS A 331 -33.83 0.35 -1.99
C LYS A 331 -35.12 1.10 -1.66
N ILE A 332 -36.26 0.43 -1.76
CA ILE A 332 -37.57 1.02 -1.41
C ILE A 332 -37.60 1.43 0.06
N ILE A 333 -37.12 0.56 0.97
CA ILE A 333 -37.08 0.86 2.40
C ILE A 333 -36.15 2.03 2.69
N GLU A 334 -34.97 2.07 2.07
CA GLU A 334 -34.00 3.16 2.24
C GLU A 334 -34.57 4.49 1.76
N GLU A 335 -35.14 4.54 0.55
CA GLU A 335 -35.78 5.75 0.01
C GLU A 335 -36.94 6.20 0.90
N PHE A 336 -37.79 5.28 1.34
CA PHE A 336 -38.89 5.59 2.25
C PHE A 336 -38.39 6.18 3.58
N MET A 337 -37.38 5.56 4.19
CA MET A 337 -36.80 6.04 5.46
C MET A 337 -36.12 7.40 5.28
N PHE A 338 -35.39 7.60 4.19
CA PHE A 338 -34.76 8.88 3.86
C PHE A 338 -35.81 10.00 3.77
N TRP A 339 -36.89 9.79 3.01
CA TRP A 339 -37.96 10.79 2.88
C TRP A 339 -38.75 11.00 4.17
N LEU A 340 -39.01 9.94 4.93
CA LEU A 340 -39.67 10.03 6.23
C LEU A 340 -38.85 10.86 7.21
N THR A 341 -37.55 10.56 7.36
CA THR A 341 -36.63 11.28 8.25
C THR A 341 -36.47 12.72 7.80
N THR A 342 -36.25 12.96 6.50
CA THR A 342 -36.11 14.31 5.94
C THR A 342 -37.38 15.12 6.15
N GLY A 343 -38.55 14.56 5.88
CA GLY A 343 -39.84 15.21 6.11
C GLY A 343 -40.06 15.56 7.58
N THR A 344 -39.73 14.65 8.49
CA THR A 344 -39.86 14.87 9.94
C THR A 344 -38.93 15.98 10.42
N LEU A 345 -37.67 15.99 9.97
CA LEU A 345 -36.69 17.02 10.32
C LEU A 345 -37.07 18.38 9.74
N LEU A 346 -37.49 18.45 8.48
CA LEU A 346 -37.97 19.69 7.85
C LEU A 346 -39.20 20.25 8.55
N PHE A 347 -40.14 19.38 8.94
CA PHE A 347 -41.31 19.79 9.71
C PHE A 347 -40.90 20.37 11.08
N ALA A 348 -40.00 19.70 11.80
CA ALA A 348 -39.49 20.20 13.08
C ALA A 348 -38.77 21.55 12.93
N VAL A 349 -37.88 21.69 11.93
CA VAL A 349 -37.17 22.94 11.62
C VAL A 349 -38.15 24.05 11.27
N THR A 350 -39.21 23.73 10.52
CA THR A 350 -40.26 24.70 10.15
C THR A 350 -41.00 25.21 11.39
N ILE A 351 -41.40 24.31 12.30
CA ILE A 351 -42.07 24.70 13.55
C ILE A 351 -41.17 25.61 14.39
N VAL A 352 -39.92 25.21 14.59
CA VAL A 352 -38.95 25.99 15.37
C VAL A 352 -38.72 27.35 14.72
N GLY A 353 -38.58 27.41 13.39
CA GLY A 353 -38.40 28.65 12.64
C GLY A 353 -39.61 29.59 12.75
N LEU A 354 -40.83 29.06 12.66
CA LEU A 354 -42.06 29.84 12.81
C LEU A 354 -42.21 30.40 14.22
N ASP A 355 -41.90 29.62 15.26
CA ASP A 355 -41.93 30.11 16.63
C ASP A 355 -40.88 31.20 16.89
N LEU A 356 -39.66 31.02 16.34
CA LEU A 356 -38.60 32.02 16.43
C LEU A 356 -39.02 33.35 15.76
N LEU A 357 -39.60 33.28 14.56
CA LEU A 357 -40.11 34.45 13.82
C LEU A 357 -41.23 35.17 14.59
N LYS A 358 -42.16 34.40 15.17
CA LYS A 358 -43.23 34.95 16.02
C LYS A 358 -42.65 35.69 17.23
N ASN A 359 -41.62 35.13 17.88
CA ASN A 359 -40.99 35.75 19.03
C ASN A 359 -40.17 37.00 18.67
N LEU A 360 -39.49 37.01 17.53
CA LEU A 360 -38.78 38.19 17.04
C LEU A 360 -39.73 39.33 16.66
N ARG A 361 -40.88 39.02 16.05
CA ARG A 361 -41.94 39.99 15.73
C ARG A 361 -42.64 40.59 16.95
N ARG A 362 -42.52 39.99 18.14
CA ARG A 362 -43.07 40.53 19.40
C ARG A 362 -42.12 41.50 20.11
N LYS A 363 -40.85 41.56 19.72
CA LYS A 363 -39.83 42.44 20.30
C LYS A 363 -39.68 43.78 19.57
N HIS A 364 -40.26 43.90 18.38
CA HIS A 364 -40.53 45.16 17.67
C HIS A 364 -42.02 45.45 17.76
#